data_AF-A0A377TST0-F1
#
_entry.id   AF-A0A377TST0-F1
#
_cell.length_a   1.000
_cell.length_b   1.000
_cell.length_c   1.000
_cell.angle_alpha   90.00
_cell.angle_beta   90.00
_cell.angle_gamma   90.00
#
_symmetry.space_group_name_H-M   'P 1'
#
loop_
_entity.id
_entity.type
_entity.pdbx_description
1 polymer ?
#
loop_
_entity_poly.entity_id
_entity_poly.type
_entity_poly.pdbx_seq_one_letter_code
_entity_poly.pdbx_strand_id
1 'polypeptide(L)' 'MKSFGAIGVFLYGFLNRFLIPTGLHHLIWSPFVFTSIGGQLLIDGQTVIGAKPIFLAEIARHPLTRSVIPPVSSPMGW' A
#
# COMPACT_ATOMS: atom_id res chain seq x y z
N MET A 1 1.70 15.29 19.33
CA MET A 1 1.82 14.82 17.93
C MET A 1 0.70 15.46 17.14
N LYS A 2 0.98 16.28 16.12
CA LYS A 2 -0.09 16.84 15.27
C LYS A 2 -0.53 15.75 14.29
N SER A 3 -1.64 15.08 14.60
CA SER A 3 -2.28 14.15 13.67
C SER A 3 -3.06 14.97 12.65
N PHE A 4 -2.63 14.95 11.39
CA PHE A 4 -3.36 15.61 10.31
C PHE A 4 -4.66 14.88 9.95
N GLY A 5 -4.84 13.61 10.36
CA GLY A 5 -6.11 12.88 10.34
C GLY A 5 -7.00 13.14 9.12
N ALA A 6 -8.29 13.38 9.35
CA ALA A 6 -9.27 13.69 8.31
C ALA A 6 -8.92 14.96 7.50
N ILE A 7 -8.24 15.94 8.13
CA ILE A 7 -7.83 17.18 7.48
C ILE A 7 -6.74 16.94 6.42
N GLY A 8 -5.82 16.00 6.66
CA GLY A 8 -4.80 15.59 5.71
C GLY A 8 -5.39 14.87 4.51
N VAL A 9 -6.37 13.99 4.76
CA VAL A 9 -7.13 13.29 3.70
C VAL A 9 -7.90 14.30 2.84
N PHE A 10 -8.57 15.27 3.48
CA PHE A 10 -9.25 16.35 2.78
C PHE A 10 -8.29 17.18 1.93
N LEU A 11 -7.16 17.62 2.51
CA LEU A 11 -6.18 18.46 1.81
C LEU A 11 -5.57 17.72 0.61
N TYR A 12 -5.23 16.44 0.77
CA TYR A 12 -4.78 15.59 -0.32
C TYR A 12 -5.81 15.53 -1.45
N GLY A 13 -7.08 15.24 -1.12
CA GLY A 13 -8.17 15.15 -2.10
C GLY A 13 -8.43 16.48 -2.81
N PHE A 14 -8.44 17.59 -2.06
CA PHE A 14 -8.65 18.93 -2.58
C PHE A 14 -7.52 19.35 -3.54
N LEU A 15 -6.25 19.24 -3.13
CA LEU A 15 -5.10 19.55 -3.99
C LEU A 15 -5.11 18.67 -5.23
N ASN A 16 -5.29 17.36 -5.06
CA ASN A 16 -5.30 16.42 -6.17
C ASN A 16 -6.38 16.78 -7.19
N ARG A 17 -7.60 17.15 -6.75
CA ARG A 17 -8.73 17.56 -7.62
C ARG A 17 -8.52 18.93 -8.26
N PHE A 18 -7.88 19.86 -7.55
CA PHE A 18 -7.56 21.20 -8.04
C PHE A 18 -6.42 21.20 -9.08
N LEU A 19 -5.48 20.26 -8.98
CA LEU A 19 -4.34 20.10 -9.88
C LEU A 19 -4.63 19.21 -11.10
N ILE A 20 -5.84 18.63 -11.21
CA ILE A 20 -6.28 17.88 -12.40
C ILE A 20 -6.28 18.76 -13.67
N PRO A 21 -6.94 19.93 -13.70
CA PRO A 21 -7.03 20.75 -14.92
C PRO A 21 -5.68 21.24 -15.44
N THR A 22 -4.66 21.31 -14.58
CA THR A 22 -3.30 21.72 -14.95
C THR A 22 -2.39 20.54 -15.31
N GLY A 23 -2.84 19.29 -15.13
CA GLY A 23 -2.01 18.09 -15.28
C GLY A 23 -0.98 17.88 -14.17
N LEU A 24 -0.87 18.80 -13.20
CA LEU A 24 0.13 18.79 -12.13
C LEU A 24 -0.21 17.85 -10.97
N HIS A 25 -1.36 17.18 -10.99
CA HIS A 25 -1.81 16.27 -9.93
C HIS A 25 -0.83 15.13 -9.62
N HIS A 26 0.00 14.74 -10.60
CA HIS A 26 1.07 13.76 -10.40
C HIS A 26 2.12 14.18 -9.34
N LEU A 27 2.31 15.49 -9.12
CA LEU A 27 3.21 15.99 -8.07
C LEU A 27 2.73 15.62 -6.66
N ILE A 28 1.42 15.40 -6.48
CA ILE A 28 0.83 15.06 -5.19
C ILE A 28 0.64 13.55 -5.08
N TRP A 29 0.13 12.92 -6.14
CA TRP A 29 -0.15 11.49 -6.16
C TRP A 29 1.12 10.63 -6.15
N SER A 30 2.15 10.99 -6.93
CA SER A 30 3.35 10.14 -7.10
C SER A 30 4.15 9.99 -5.82
N PRO A 31 4.46 11.07 -5.05
CA PRO A 31 5.12 10.91 -3.77
C PRO A 31 4.27 10.11 -2.78
N PHE A 32 2.95 10.28 -2.76
CA PHE A 32 2.08 9.47 -1.91
C PHE A 32 2.13 7.97 -2.30
N VAL A 33 2.20 7.64 -3.58
CA VAL A 33 2.16 6.25 -4.04
C VAL A 33 3.51 5.54 -3.87
N PHE A 34 4.63 6.24 -4.07
CA PHE A 34 5.96 5.62 -4.22
C PHE A 34 7.00 6.00 -3.15
N THR A 35 6.69 6.92 -2.24
CA THR A 35 7.66 7.37 -1.22
C THR A 35 7.17 7.09 0.19
N SER A 36 8.02 7.35 1.18
CA SER A 36 7.71 7.19 2.60
C SER A 36 6.53 8.03 3.09
N ILE A 37 6.12 9.06 2.33
CA ILE A 37 4.90 9.84 2.59
C ILE A 37 3.65 8.94 2.55
N GLY A 38 3.65 7.93 1.67
CA GLY A 38 2.59 6.92 1.58
C GLY A 38 2.66 5.83 2.64
N GLY A 39 3.69 5.84 3.48
CA GLY A 39 3.97 4.81 4.47
C GLY A 39 5.19 3.95 4.14
N GLN A 40 5.64 3.23 5.16
CA GLN A 40 6.73 2.25 5.10
C GLN A 40 6.32 1.08 5.99
N LEU A 41 6.47 -0.15 5.48
CA LEU A 41 6.09 -1.35 6.22
C LEU A 41 7.19 -2.41 6.12
N LEU A 42 7.47 -3.09 7.23
CA LEU A 42 8.37 -4.24 7.25
C LEU A 42 7.61 -5.49 6.83
N ILE A 43 7.99 -6.04 5.67
CA ILE A 43 7.35 -7.17 5.01
C ILE A 43 8.43 -8.23 4.72
N ASP A 44 8.34 -9.38 5.38
CA ASP A 44 9.24 -10.54 5.25
C ASP A 44 10.71 -10.19 5.50
N GLY A 45 10.93 -9.28 6.46
CA GLY A 45 12.27 -8.77 6.78
C GLY A 45 12.79 -7.72 5.80
N GLN A 46 12.02 -7.34 4.78
CA GLN A 46 12.33 -6.26 3.84
C GLN A 46 11.47 -5.03 4.11
N THR A 47 12.09 -3.85 4.17
CA THR A 47 11.34 -2.59 4.31
C THR A 47 10.79 -2.17 2.95
N VAL A 48 9.48 -2.19 2.81
CA VAL A 48 8.78 -1.77 1.59
C VAL A 48 8.26 -0.35 1.79
N ILE A 49 8.56 0.52 0.82
CA ILE A 49 8.29 1.97 0.90
C ILE A 49 7.24 2.34 -0.14
N GLY A 50 6.27 3.16 0.26
CA GLY A 50 5.21 3.66 -0.61
C GLY A 50 3.95 2.81 -0.59
N ALA A 51 2.80 3.46 -0.72
CA ALA A 51 1.50 2.81 -0.59
C ALA A 51 1.28 1.68 -1.63
N LYS A 52 1.72 1.86 -2.88
CA LYS A 52 1.53 0.86 -3.94
C LYS A 52 2.45 -0.36 -3.76
N PRO A 53 3.76 -0.22 -3.54
CA PRO A 53 4.62 -1.35 -3.21
C PRO A 53 4.14 -2.11 -1.97
N ILE A 54 3.73 -1.41 -0.91
CA ILE A 54 3.17 -2.04 0.30
C ILE A 54 1.92 -2.85 -0.04
N PHE A 55 0.96 -2.25 -0.75
CA PHE A 55 -0.26 -2.93 -1.15
C PHE A 55 0.00 -4.19 -1.99
N LEU A 56 0.90 -4.10 -2.98
CA LEU A 56 1.27 -5.24 -3.82
C LEU A 56 1.98 -6.34 -3.03
N ALA A 57 2.88 -5.96 -2.13
CA ALA A 57 3.58 -6.90 -1.26
C ALA A 57 2.61 -7.59 -0.28
N GLU A 58 1.60 -6.88 0.23
CA GLU A 58 0.61 -7.44 1.13
C GLU A 58 -0.31 -8.46 0.43
N ILE A 59 -0.73 -8.17 -0.81
CA ILE A 59 -1.47 -9.14 -1.62
C ILE A 59 -0.61 -10.36 -1.96
N ALA A 60 0.67 -10.18 -2.25
CA ALA A 60 1.59 -11.28 -2.52
C ALA A 60 1.79 -12.19 -1.29
N ARG A 61 1.77 -11.60 -0.08
CA ARG A 61 1.88 -12.32 1.20
C ARG A 61 0.64 -13.08 1.62
N HIS A 62 -0.54 -12.55 1.30
CA HIS A 62 -1.82 -13.18 1.56
C HIS A 62 -2.41 -13.72 0.25
N PRO A 63 -1.85 -14.81 -0.33
CA PRO A 63 -2.54 -15.49 -1.41
C PRO A 63 -3.90 -15.94 -0.85
N LEU A 64 -4.98 -15.57 -1.54
CA LEU A 64 -6.37 -15.89 -1.21
C LEU A 64 -6.65 -17.41 -1.04
N THR A 65 -5.62 -18.24 -1.25
CA THR A 65 -5.59 -19.69 -1.13
C THR A 65 -5.38 -20.19 0.31
N ARG A 66 -4.88 -19.37 1.25
CA ARG A 66 -4.50 -19.86 2.61
C ARG A 66 -5.69 -20.15 3.54
N SER A 67 -6.89 -19.63 3.28
CA SER A 67 -8.05 -19.76 4.19
C SER A 67 -9.14 -20.74 3.73
N VAL A 68 -9.02 -21.35 2.55
CA VAL A 68 -10.07 -22.26 2.01
C VAL A 68 -9.59 -23.71 1.85
N ILE A 69 -8.28 -23.96 1.86
CA ILE A 69 -7.75 -25.32 1.70
C ILE A 69 -6.73 -25.57 2.83
N PRO A 70 -7.02 -26.46 3.80
CA PRO A 70 -5.98 -26.88 4.74
C PRO A 70 -4.81 -27.46 3.93
N PRO A 71 -3.55 -27.21 4.33
CA PRO A 71 -2.41 -27.84 3.67
C PRO A 71 -2.63 -29.35 3.75
N VAL A 72 -2.71 -30.02 2.59
CA VAL A 72 -2.65 -31.48 2.53
C VAL A 72 -1.28 -31.84 3.11
N SER A 73 -1.29 -32.30 4.36
CA SER A 73 -0.11 -32.72 5.08
C SER A 73 0.41 -34.02 4.47
N SER A 74 1.61 -33.92 3.92
CA SER A 74 2.61 -34.97 3.74
C SER A 74 2.41 -35.98 2.60
N PRO A 75 3.47 -36.25 1.81
CA PRO A 75 3.52 -37.46 1.00
C PRO A 75 3.60 -38.65 1.97
N MET A 76 2.56 -39.48 1.95
CA MET A 76 2.58 -40.77 2.65
C MET A 76 3.63 -41.63 1.95
N GLY A 77 4.72 -41.91 2.65
CA GLY A 77 5.83 -42.68 2.09
C GLY A 77 5.39 -44.06 1.64
N TRP A 78 5.75 -44.37 0.39
CA TRP A 78 6.24 -45.66 -0.12
C TRP A 78 7.18 -45.35 -1.28
#